data_AF-V9H840-F1
#
_entry.id   AF-V9H840-F1
#
_cell.length_a   1.000
_cell.length_b   1.000
_cell.length_c   1.000
_cell.angle_alpha   90.00
_cell.angle_beta   90.00
_cell.angle_gamma   90.00
#
_symmetry.space_group_name_H-M   'P 1'
#
loop_
_entity.id
_entity.type
_entity.pdbx_description
1 polymer ?
#
loop_
_entity_poly.entity_id
_entity_poly.type
_entity_poly.pdbx_seq_one_letter_code
_entity_poly.pdbx_strand_id
1 'polypeptide(L)'
;MLGGKLNITGVIITSIITIIMVYLANQISLAIDIYSEFKAYYEITFFDALKSVPDFLSEPSIKVEFMKNLLIGYLLTFIGSASYIKKSYKDANFKIKAEEIEL
;
A
#
# COMPACT_ATOMS: atom_id res chain seq x y z
N MET A 1 16.44 9.28 -19.64
CA MET A 1 15.03 9.14 -19.21
C MET A 1 14.59 7.75 -19.60
N LEU A 2 14.17 6.90 -18.65
CA LEU A 2 13.75 5.50 -18.89
C LEU A 2 12.34 5.47 -19.51
N GLY A 3 12.20 6.18 -20.63
CA GLY A 3 10.99 6.26 -21.44
C GLY A 3 11.04 5.21 -22.54
N GLY A 4 9.94 4.50 -22.72
CA GLY A 4 9.70 3.80 -23.96
C GLY A 4 8.58 2.78 -23.88
N LYS A 5 8.61 1.88 -22.90
CA LYS A 5 7.63 0.78 -22.84
C LYS A 5 7.33 0.44 -21.39
N LEU A 6 6.07 0.60 -20.98
CA LEU A 6 5.55 0.06 -19.74
C LEU A 6 5.80 -1.46 -19.76
N ASN A 7 6.84 -1.93 -19.06
CA ASN A 7 7.15 -3.35 -19.02
C ASN A 7 6.10 -4.04 -18.14
N ILE A 8 5.25 -4.86 -18.74
CA ILE A 8 4.24 -5.67 -18.03
C ILE A 8 4.85 -6.44 -16.86
N THR A 9 6.09 -6.94 -17.00
CA THR A 9 6.82 -7.61 -15.93
C THR A 9 7.06 -6.69 -14.74
N GLY A 10 7.48 -5.45 -15.00
CA GLY A 10 7.69 -4.44 -13.96
C GLY A 10 6.39 -4.01 -13.29
N VAL A 11 5.29 -3.91 -14.06
CA VAL A 11 3.96 -3.61 -13.50
C VAL A 11 3.50 -4.72 -12.57
N ILE A 12 3.68 -5.98 -12.94
CA ILE A 12 3.30 -7.13 -12.10
C ILE A 12 4.13 -7.16 -10.81
N ILE A 13 5.46 -7.03 -10.90
CA ILE A 13 6.35 -7.04 -9.73
C ILE A 13 5.98 -5.91 -8.76
N THR A 14 5.84 -4.68 -9.28
CA THR A 14 5.47 -3.53 -8.45
C THR A 14 4.08 -3.72 -7.83
N SER A 15 3.13 -4.29 -8.56
CA SER A 15 1.78 -4.55 -8.03
C SER A 15 1.83 -5.53 -6.84
N ILE A 16 2.64 -6.59 -6.93
CA ILE A 16 2.82 -7.55 -5.83
C ILE A 16 3.44 -6.85 -4.62
N ILE A 17 4.50 -6.05 -4.83
CA ILE A 17 5.15 -5.30 -3.75
C ILE A 17 4.16 -4.35 -3.09
N THR A 18 3.36 -3.62 -3.88
CA THR A 18 2.34 -2.71 -3.36
C THR A 18 1.32 -3.47 -2.49
N ILE A 19 0.87 -4.65 -2.90
CA ILE A 19 -0.04 -5.47 -2.10
C ILE A 19 0.59 -5.83 -0.75
N ILE A 20 1.84 -6.33 -0.76
CA ILE A 20 2.57 -6.67 0.46
C ILE A 20 2.72 -5.44 1.37
N MET A 21 3.03 -4.28 0.80
CA MET A 21 3.22 -3.04 1.57
C MET A 21 1.93 -2.56 2.22
N VAL A 22 0.77 -2.72 1.59
CA VAL A 22 -0.53 -2.37 2.21
C VAL A 22 -0.79 -3.25 3.43
N TYR A 23 -0.48 -4.55 3.36
CA TYR A 23 -0.57 -5.43 4.52
C TYR A 23 0.38 -5.01 5.65
N LEU A 24 1.66 -4.79 5.33
CA LEU A 24 2.66 -4.36 6.31
C LEU A 24 2.31 -3.00 6.93
N ALA A 25 1.78 -2.07 6.15
CA ALA A 25 1.34 -0.77 6.65
C ALA A 25 0.22 -0.93 7.69
N ASN A 26 -0.76 -1.81 7.46
CA ASN A 26 -1.82 -2.09 8.43
C ASN A 26 -1.26 -2.75 9.70
N GLN A 27 -0.30 -3.67 9.55
CA GLN A 27 0.38 -4.33 10.68
C GLN A 27 1.18 -3.32 11.53
N ILE A 28 1.90 -2.41 10.88
CA ILE A 28 2.64 -1.33 11.53
C ILE A 28 1.68 -0.33 12.19
N SER A 29 0.56 0.00 11.55
CA SER A 29 -0.45 0.89 12.14
C SER A 29 -0.96 0.34 13.47
N LEU A 30 -1.35 -0.95 13.50
CA LEU A 30 -1.79 -1.59 14.74
C LEU A 30 -0.67 -1.64 15.79
N ALA A 31 0.58 -1.86 15.38
CA ALA A 31 1.72 -1.80 16.30
C ALA A 31 1.93 -0.38 16.88
N ILE A 32 1.72 0.67 16.08
CA ILE A 32 1.79 2.06 16.54
C ILE A 32 0.69 2.33 17.56
N ASP A 33 -0.54 1.86 17.30
CA ASP A 33 -1.67 2.04 18.22
C ASP A 33 -1.38 1.36 19.57
N ILE A 34 -0.94 0.09 19.55
CA ILE A 34 -0.52 -0.65 20.75
C ILE A 34 0.62 0.09 21.46
N TYR A 35 1.67 0.47 20.74
CA TYR A 35 2.79 1.19 21.33
C TYR A 35 2.33 2.50 21.99
N SER A 36 1.45 3.25 21.33
CA SER A 36 0.96 4.54 21.81
C SER A 36 0.16 4.44 23.10
N GLU A 37 -0.64 3.37 23.25
CA GLU A 37 -1.47 3.12 24.42
C GLU A 37 -0.62 2.60 25.60
N PHE A 38 0.28 1.65 25.34
CA PHE A 38 1.00 0.95 26.41
C PHE A 38 2.27 1.66 26.88
N LYS A 39 2.92 2.48 26.04
CA LYS A 39 4.09 3.28 26.45
C LYS A 39 3.79 4.27 27.58
N ALA A 40 2.51 4.60 27.79
CA ALA A 40 2.07 5.48 28.88
C ALA A 40 2.12 4.80 30.25
N TYR A 41 2.07 3.46 30.28
CA TYR A 41 1.98 2.66 31.50
C TYR A 41 3.19 1.76 31.72
N TYR A 42 3.90 1.39 30.65
CA TYR A 42 5.01 0.44 30.67
C TYR A 42 6.18 0.95 29.81
N GLU A 43 7.40 0.62 30.22
CA GLU A 43 8.60 0.81 29.39
C GLU A 43 8.67 -0.28 28.32
N ILE A 44 7.95 -0.07 27.22
CA ILE A 44 7.99 -0.95 26.04
C ILE A 44 8.67 -0.25 24.87
N THR A 45 9.24 -1.02 23.94
CA THR A 45 9.72 -0.48 22.67
C THR A 45 8.69 -0.70 21.55
N PHE A 46 8.85 0.01 20.44
CA PHE A 46 8.02 -0.23 19.24
C PHE A 46 8.11 -1.67 18.74
N PHE A 47 9.28 -2.30 18.83
CA PHE A 47 9.46 -3.69 18.41
C PHE A 47 8.70 -4.67 19.30
N ASP A 48 8.55 -4.36 20.59
CA ASP A 48 7.75 -5.18 21.50
C ASP A 48 6.26 -5.09 21.14
N ALA A 49 5.78 -3.88 20.85
CA ALA A 49 4.41 -3.67 20.36
C ALA A 49 4.15 -4.34 19.00
N LEU A 50 5.14 -4.35 18.09
CA LEU A 50 5.04 -5.04 16.81
C LEU A 50 4.94 -6.56 16.99
N LYS A 51 5.70 -7.13 17.93
CA LYS A 51 5.64 -8.56 18.26
C LYS A 51 4.32 -8.98 18.91
N SER A 52 3.64 -8.07 19.61
CA SER A 52 2.34 -8.36 20.21
C SER A 52 1.17 -8.27 19.23
N VAL A 53 1.37 -7.71 18.01
CA VAL A 53 0.28 -7.61 17.02
C VAL A 53 -0.47 -8.93 16.77
N PRO A 54 0.18 -10.10 16.59
CA PRO A 54 -0.52 -11.37 16.42
C PRO A 54 -1.42 -11.73 17.61
N ASP A 55 -1.00 -11.41 18.83
CA ASP A 55 -1.79 -11.68 20.04
C ASP A 55 -3.04 -10.79 20.06
N PHE A 56 -2.92 -9.50 19.73
CA PHE A 56 -4.05 -8.58 19.62
C PHE A 56 -5.00 -8.95 18.47
N LEU A 57 -4.50 -9.56 17.39
CA LEU A 57 -5.34 -10.08 16.30
C LEU A 57 -6.12 -11.34 16.68
N SER A 58 -5.86 -11.95 17.85
CA SER A 58 -6.68 -13.03 18.38
C SER A 58 -8.01 -12.52 18.96
N GLU A 59 -8.06 -11.24 19.34
CA GLU A 59 -9.28 -10.58 19.81
C GLU A 59 -10.22 -10.29 18.61
N PRO A 60 -11.45 -10.83 18.61
CA PRO A 60 -12.36 -10.70 17.46
C PRO A 60 -12.66 -9.26 17.06
N SER A 61 -12.80 -8.36 18.03
CA SER A 61 -13.10 -6.94 17.77
C SER A 61 -11.97 -6.26 16.99
N ILE A 62 -10.74 -6.41 17.45
CA ILE A 62 -9.53 -5.86 16.82
C ILE A 62 -9.29 -6.51 15.45
N LYS A 63 -9.49 -7.82 15.34
CA LYS A 63 -9.35 -8.54 14.08
C LYS A 63 -10.31 -8.04 13.01
N VAL A 64 -11.57 -7.79 13.35
CA VAL A 64 -12.58 -7.28 12.41
C VAL A 64 -12.20 -5.88 11.95
N GLU A 65 -11.78 -5.01 12.86
CA GLU A 65 -11.32 -3.66 12.51
C GLU A 65 -10.07 -3.68 11.63
N PHE A 66 -9.09 -4.52 11.98
CA PHE A 66 -7.88 -4.73 11.18
C PHE A 66 -8.23 -5.18 9.76
N MET A 67 -9.11 -6.17 9.62
CA MET A 67 -9.54 -6.67 8.31
C MET A 67 -10.31 -5.63 7.50
N LYS A 68 -11.14 -4.81 8.15
CA LYS A 68 -11.86 -3.71 7.51
C LYS A 68 -10.90 -2.66 6.98
N ASN A 69 -9.92 -2.23 7.79
CA ASN A 69 -8.90 -1.27 7.35
C ASN A 69 -8.04 -1.84 6.21
N LEU A 70 -7.67 -3.12 6.30
CA LEU A 70 -6.91 -3.80 5.24
C LEU A 70 -7.68 -3.83 3.92
N LEU A 71 -8.97 -4.17 3.96
CA LEU A 71 -9.85 -4.22 2.79
C LEU A 71 -10.03 -2.83 2.17
N ILE A 72 -10.26 -1.81 2.99
CA ILE A 72 -10.36 -0.42 2.52
C ILE A 72 -9.03 0.02 1.90
N GLY A 73 -7.90 -0.30 2.54
CA GLY A 73 -6.56 -0.01 2.03
C GLY A 73 -6.35 -0.58 0.62
N TYR A 74 -6.68 -1.86 0.42
CA TYR A 74 -6.57 -2.47 -0.91
C TYR A 74 -7.50 -1.85 -1.94
N LEU A 75 -8.75 -1.53 -1.58
CA LEU A 75 -9.68 -0.87 -2.50
C LEU A 75 -9.14 0.50 -2.93
N LEU A 76 -8.65 1.29 -1.99
CA LEU A 76 -8.08 2.61 -2.25
C LEU A 76 -6.84 2.52 -3.14
N THR A 77 -5.94 1.58 -2.81
CA THR A 77 -4.75 1.29 -3.61
C THR A 77 -5.13 0.90 -5.03
N PHE A 78 -6.12 0.03 -5.22
CA PHE A 78 -6.58 -0.40 -6.53
C PHE A 78 -7.16 0.74 -7.36
N ILE A 79 -8.04 1.56 -6.76
CA ILE A 79 -8.63 2.73 -7.42
C ILE A 79 -7.54 3.75 -7.79
N GLY A 80 -6.60 3.99 -6.88
CA GLY A 80 -5.45 4.88 -7.10
C GLY A 80 -4.54 4.38 -8.21
N SER A 81 -4.18 3.10 -8.20
CA SER A 81 -3.33 2.48 -9.22
C SER A 81 -4.01 2.49 -10.59
N ALA A 82 -5.30 2.15 -10.66
CA ALA A 82 -6.06 2.17 -11.92
C ALA A 82 -6.15 3.58 -12.51
N SER A 83 -6.38 4.59 -11.66
CA SER A 83 -6.44 6.00 -12.07
C SER A 83 -5.08 6.48 -12.60
N TYR A 84 -4.00 6.12 -11.92
CA TYR A 84 -2.64 6.44 -12.34
C TYR A 84 -2.32 5.79 -13.68
N ILE A 85 -2.59 4.49 -13.82
CA ILE A 85 -2.36 3.75 -15.07
C ILE A 85 -3.14 4.39 -16.21
N LYS A 86 -4.44 4.68 -16.05
CA LYS A 86 -5.26 5.34 -17.07
C LYS A 86 -4.69 6.70 -17.50
N LYS A 87 -4.22 7.50 -16.53
CA LYS A 87 -3.57 8.79 -16.81
C LYS A 87 -2.27 8.59 -17.59
N SER A 88 -1.40 7.69 -17.14
CA SER A 88 -0.14 7.38 -17.82
C SER A 88 -0.33 6.87 -19.25
N TYR A 89 -1.35 6.05 -19.51
CA TYR A 89 -1.69 5.60 -20.87
C TYR A 89 -2.17 6.76 -21.76
N LYS A 90 -3.02 7.66 -21.24
CA LYS A 90 -3.47 8.84 -21.98
C LYS A 90 -2.31 9.77 -22.32
N ASP A 91 -1.44 10.04 -21.35
CA ASP A 91 -0.29 10.92 -21.52
C ASP A 91 0.75 10.34 -22.49
N ALA A 92 0.93 9.01 -22.48
CA ALA A 92 1.79 8.31 -23.43
C ALA A 92 1.27 8.39 -24.88
N ASN A 93 -0.03 8.16 -25.11
CA ASN A 93 -0.63 8.27 -26.44
C ASN A 93 -0.63 9.71 -26.97
N PHE A 94 -0.76 10.71 -26.09
CA PHE A 94 -0.68 12.12 -26.50
C PHE A 94 0.72 12.50 -26.97
N LYS A 95 1.78 11.98 -26.32
CA LYS A 95 3.17 12.20 -26.73
C LYS A 95 3.49 11.60 -28.09
N ILE A 96 3.07 10.35 -28.33
CA ILE A 96 3.30 9.68 -29.63
C ILE A 96 2.67 10.48 -30.77
N LYS A 97 1.43 10.97 -30.57
CA LYS A 97 0.73 11.75 -31.59
C LYS A 97 1.38 13.11 -31.86
N ALA A 98 2.02 13.74 -30.87
CA ALA A 98 2.73 15.01 -31.08
C ALA A 98 4.02 14.82 -31.90
N GLU A 99 4.75 13.73 -31.64
CA GLU A 99 6.00 13.40 -32.34
C GLU A 99 5.77 13.03 -33.82
N GLU A 100 4.63 12.42 -34.17
CA GLU A 100 4.21 12.19 -35.56
C GLU A 100 3.84 13.47 -36.33
N ILE A 101 3.48 14.56 -35.65
CA ILE A 101 3.08 15.82 -36.29
C ILE A 101 4.29 16.75 -36.51
N GLU A 102 5.39 16.53 -35.78
CA GLU A 102 6.66 17.29 -35.92
C GLU A 102 7.67 16.64 -36.91
N LEU A 103 7.32 15.51 -37.52
CA LEU A 103 8.07 14.81 -38.59
C LEU A 103 7.47 15.09 -39.98
#